data_AF-A0A067D519-F1
#
_entry.id   AF-A0A067D519-F1
#
_cell.length_a   1.000
_cell.length_b   1.000
_cell.length_c   1.000
_cell.angle_alpha   90.00
_cell.angle_beta   90.00
_cell.angle_gamma   90.00
#
_symmetry.space_group_name_H-M   'P 1'
#
loop_
_entity.id
_entity.type
_entity.pdbx_description
1 polymer ?
#
loop_
_entity_poly.entity_id
_entity_poly.type
_entity_poly.pdbx_seq_one_letter_code
_entity_poly.pdbx_strand_id
1 'polypeptide(L)'
;MASSYRNNKKYDVFVSFRGEDTRDNFTSHLYSTLCRQNIQTFIDDQLNRGDEISESLLNAIQASAISVIVFSEGYASSIWC
;
A
#
# COMPACT_ATOMS: atom_id res chain seq x y z
N MET A 1 -4.51 34.53 -9.16
CA MET A 1 -4.03 33.69 -8.04
C MET A 1 -4.51 32.27 -8.29
N ALA A 2 -3.63 31.38 -8.76
CA ALA A 2 -3.97 29.97 -8.89
C ALA A 2 -3.97 29.37 -7.48
N SER A 3 -5.14 28.96 -6.99
CA SER A 3 -5.19 28.12 -5.79
C SER A 3 -4.53 26.80 -6.15
N SER A 4 -3.27 26.60 -5.75
CA SER A 4 -2.68 25.27 -5.77
C SER A 4 -3.48 24.46 -4.76
N TYR A 5 -4.39 23.61 -5.24
CA TYR A 5 -4.92 22.53 -4.42
C TYR A 5 -3.72 21.77 -3.88
N ARG A 6 -3.35 22.00 -2.61
CA ARG A 6 -2.38 21.16 -1.94
C ARG A 6 -3.03 19.79 -1.89
N ASN A 7 -2.60 18.93 -2.81
CA ASN A 7 -2.97 17.54 -2.82
C ASN A 7 -2.55 17.01 -1.45
N ASN A 8 -3.51 16.80 -0.55
CA ASN A 8 -3.25 16.43 0.84
C ASN A 8 -2.81 14.94 0.94
N LYS A 9 -2.25 14.42 -0.15
CA LYS A 9 -1.85 13.05 -0.35
C LYS A 9 -0.44 12.91 0.20
N LYS A 10 -0.31 12.09 1.23
CA LYS A 10 0.96 11.79 1.90
C LYS A 10 1.79 10.79 1.09
N TYR A 11 1.13 9.96 0.29
CA TYR A 11 1.75 8.93 -0.54
C TYR A 11 1.27 9.05 -1.99
N ASP A 12 2.15 8.70 -2.92
CA ASP A 12 1.80 8.56 -4.32
C ASP A 12 1.06 7.24 -4.55
N VAL A 13 1.52 6.16 -3.92
CA VAL A 13 0.99 4.81 -4.10
C VAL A 13 0.75 4.12 -2.77
N PHE A 14 -0.41 3.50 -2.63
CA PHE A 14 -0.71 2.47 -1.63
C PHE A 14 -0.63 1.09 -2.29
N VAL A 15 0.09 0.14 -1.69
CA VAL A 15 0.18 -1.25 -2.19
C VAL A 15 -0.49 -2.20 -1.21
N SER A 16 -1.53 -2.91 -1.69
CA SER A 16 -2.15 -4.05 -0.99
C SER A 16 -1.70 -5.36 -1.62
N PHE A 17 -1.34 -6.34 -0.78
CA PHE A 17 -0.86 -7.64 -1.22
C PHE A 17 -1.02 -8.68 -0.11
N ARG A 18 -1.03 -9.97 -0.51
CA ARG A 18 -0.90 -11.05 0.46
C ARG A 18 0.56 -11.25 0.82
N GLY A 19 0.87 -10.96 2.08
CA GLY A 19 2.21 -11.08 2.65
C GLY A 19 2.86 -12.45 2.45
N GLU A 20 2.12 -13.52 2.77
CA GLU A 20 2.61 -14.90 2.63
C GLU A 20 2.94 -15.29 1.19
N ASP A 21 2.25 -14.72 0.20
CA ASP A 21 2.39 -15.12 -1.19
C ASP A 21 3.52 -14.36 -1.89
N THR A 22 3.62 -13.05 -1.64
CA THR A 22 4.39 -12.15 -2.52
C THR A 22 5.39 -11.22 -1.84
N ARG A 23 5.48 -11.21 -0.50
CA ARG A 23 6.36 -10.26 0.25
C ARG A 23 7.79 -10.31 -0.26
N ASP A 24 8.41 -11.47 -0.20
CA ASP A 24 9.86 -11.62 -0.38
C ASP A 24 10.25 -11.75 -1.86
N ASN A 25 9.28 -11.73 -2.79
CA ASN A 25 9.50 -11.88 -4.23
C ASN A 25 9.00 -10.65 -5.03
N PHE A 26 7.88 -10.77 -5.71
CA PHE A 26 7.27 -9.74 -6.55
C PHE A 26 7.08 -8.41 -5.82
N THR A 27 6.53 -8.41 -4.60
CA THR A 27 6.21 -7.17 -3.88
C THR A 27 7.47 -6.45 -3.40
N SER A 28 8.52 -7.18 -2.96
CA SER A 28 9.81 -6.57 -2.61
C SER A 28 10.47 -5.89 -3.83
N HIS A 29 10.40 -6.51 -5.01
CA HIS A 29 10.91 -5.94 -6.25
C HIS A 29 10.10 -4.73 -6.72
N LEU A 30 8.77 -4.81 -6.65
CA LEU A 30 7.88 -3.70 -6.95
C LEU A 30 8.20 -2.50 -6.06
N TYR A 31 8.27 -2.69 -4.74
CA TYR A 31 8.60 -1.63 -3.79
C TYR A 31 9.95 -1.00 -4.07
N SER A 32 11.00 -1.84 -4.23
CA SER A 32 12.35 -1.35 -4.51
C SER A 32 12.39 -0.50 -5.78
N THR A 33 11.64 -0.89 -6.81
CA THR A 33 11.56 -0.14 -8.07
C THR A 33 10.84 1.19 -7.89
N LEU A 34 9.70 1.22 -7.18
CA LEU A 34 8.98 2.47 -6.87
C LEU A 34 9.86 3.44 -6.08
N CYS A 35 10.58 2.95 -5.06
CA CYS A 35 11.54 3.75 -4.29
C CYS A 35 12.67 4.30 -5.17
N ARG A 36 13.23 3.48 -6.08
CA ARG A 36 14.27 3.93 -7.03
C ARG A 36 13.78 5.03 -7.98
N GLN A 37 12.48 5.10 -8.23
CA GLN A 37 11.84 6.13 -9.04
C GLN A 37 11.35 7.34 -8.20
N ASN A 38 11.70 7.40 -6.91
CA ASN A 38 11.25 8.43 -5.96
C ASN A 38 9.72 8.50 -5.78
N ILE A 39 9.00 7.39 -6.01
CA ILE A 39 7.55 7.30 -5.80
C ILE A 39 7.28 6.96 -4.33
N GLN A 40 6.67 7.89 -3.60
CA GLN A 40 6.34 7.72 -2.19
C GLN A 40 5.29 6.63 -2.03
N THR A 41 5.70 5.47 -1.51
CA THR A 41 4.87 4.28 -1.46
C THR A 41 4.61 3.84 -0.03
N PHE A 42 3.34 3.65 0.32
CA PHE A 42 2.92 2.97 1.53
C PHE A 42 2.63 1.50 1.21
N ILE A 43 3.20 0.58 1.99
CA ILE A 43 3.01 -0.86 1.83
C ILE A 43 2.24 -1.41 3.02
N ASP A 44 1.17 -2.14 2.73
CA ASP A 44 0.46 -2.89 3.75
C ASP A 44 1.12 -4.26 4.04
N ASP A 45 2.15 -4.26 4.89
CA ASP A 45 2.80 -5.49 5.33
C ASP A 45 2.06 -6.15 6.50
N GLN A 46 1.09 -7.01 6.18
CA GLN A 46 0.10 -7.63 7.09
C GLN A 46 0.68 -8.58 8.18
N LEU A 47 1.98 -8.53 8.50
CA LEU A 47 2.63 -9.48 9.44
C LEU A 47 2.15 -9.40 10.88
N ASN A 48 1.74 -8.23 11.36
CA ASN A 48 1.54 -7.97 12.79
C ASN A 48 0.20 -7.27 13.08
N ARG A 49 -0.90 -7.78 12.53
CA ARG A 49 -2.24 -7.23 12.84
C ARG A 49 -2.89 -7.96 14.01
N GLY A 50 -3.50 -7.17 14.91
CA GLY A 50 -4.52 -7.65 15.85
C GLY A 50 -5.87 -7.78 15.13
N ASP A 51 -6.99 -7.84 15.85
CA ASP A 51 -8.31 -8.16 15.25
C ASP A 51 -8.97 -7.02 14.43
N GLU A 52 -8.51 -5.77 14.54
CA GLU A 52 -9.12 -4.60 13.89
C GLU A 52 -8.23 -3.86 12.85
N ILE A 53 -8.85 -3.31 11.79
CA ILE A 53 -8.16 -2.47 10.79
C ILE A 53 -7.70 -1.20 11.46
N SER A 54 -6.37 -1.02 11.52
CA SER A 54 -5.79 0.14 12.13
C SER A 54 -6.20 1.42 11.39
N GLU A 55 -6.52 2.47 12.15
CA GLU A 55 -6.80 3.80 11.58
C GLU A 55 -5.65 4.28 10.68
N SER A 56 -4.41 3.89 11.00
CA SER A 56 -3.23 4.18 10.18
C SER A 56 -3.33 3.61 8.77
N LEU A 57 -3.92 2.43 8.58
CA LEU A 57 -4.13 1.84 7.26
C LEU A 57 -5.19 2.62 6.48
N LEU A 58 -6.35 2.87 7.09
CA LEU A 58 -7.43 3.63 6.45
C LEU A 58 -6.96 5.02 6.03
N ASN A 59 -6.19 5.69 6.89
CA ASN A 59 -5.59 6.97 6.59
C ASN A 59 -4.58 6.87 5.44
N ALA A 60 -3.77 5.81 5.38
CA ALA A 60 -2.83 5.62 4.27
C ALA A 60 -3.55 5.41 2.93
N ILE A 61 -4.65 4.67 2.91
CA ILE A 61 -5.49 4.48 1.72
C ILE A 61 -6.05 5.84 1.25
N GLN A 62 -6.68 6.60 2.15
CA GLN A 62 -7.26 7.90 1.83
C GLN A 62 -6.21 8.95 1.42
N ALA A 63 -5.01 8.88 2.01
CA ALA A 63 -3.91 9.79 1.73
C ALA A 63 -3.05 9.37 0.53
N SER A 64 -3.43 8.31 -0.20
CA SER A 64 -2.69 7.85 -1.39
C SER A 64 -3.32 8.32 -2.69
N ALA A 65 -2.50 8.58 -3.72
CA ALA A 65 -3.02 8.99 -5.02
C ALA A 65 -3.53 7.83 -5.86
N ILE A 66 -2.86 6.69 -5.75
CA ILE A 66 -3.12 5.47 -6.51
C ILE A 66 -3.09 4.30 -5.53
N SER A 67 -3.95 3.31 -5.76
CA SER A 67 -3.87 2.01 -5.10
C SER A 67 -3.44 0.94 -6.11
N VAL A 68 -2.43 0.16 -5.76
CA VAL A 68 -1.97 -1.01 -6.51
C VAL A 68 -2.31 -2.25 -5.70
N ILE A 69 -3.12 -3.15 -6.27
CA ILE A 69 -3.53 -4.39 -5.63
C ILE A 69 -2.84 -5.56 -6.31
N VAL A 70 -2.07 -6.33 -5.55
CA VAL A 70 -1.35 -7.52 -6.01
C VAL A 70 -2.17 -8.75 -5.65
N PHE A 71 -3.08 -9.14 -6.55
CA PHE A 71 -3.83 -10.39 -6.41
C PHE A 71 -2.91 -11.60 -6.52
N SER A 72 -3.14 -12.58 -5.65
CA SER A 72 -2.36 -13.81 -5.49
C SER A 72 -3.28 -14.91 -4.95
N GLU A 73 -2.80 -16.16 -4.93
CA GLU A 73 -3.61 -17.34 -4.61
C GLU A 73 -4.32 -17.22 -3.25
N GLY A 74 -3.62 -16.73 -2.23
CA GLY A 74 -4.13 -16.53 -0.87
C GLY A 74 -4.76 -15.17 -0.62
N TYR A 75 -4.79 -14.24 -1.59
CA TYR A 75 -5.29 -12.87 -1.36
C TYR A 75 -6.72 -12.86 -0.79
N ALA A 76 -7.63 -13.60 -1.42
CA ALA A 76 -9.04 -13.64 -1.02
C ALA A 76 -9.29 -14.39 0.31
N SER A 77 -8.30 -15.12 0.83
CA SER A 77 -8.40 -15.81 2.12
C SER A 77 -8.11 -14.90 3.31
N SER A 78 -7.54 -13.71 3.07
CA SER A 78 -7.20 -12.75 4.12
C SER A 78 -8.29 -11.69 4.23
N ILE A 79 -8.96 -11.61 5.39
CA ILE A 79 -9.93 -10.53 5.70
C ILE A 79 -9.30 -9.13 5.70
N TRP A 80 -7.96 -9.09 5.69
CA TRP A 80 -7.14 -7.88 5.75
C TRP A 80 -6.75 -7.31 4.40
N CYS A 81 -6.82 -8.15 3.36
CA CYS A 81 -6.55 -7.82 1.96
C CYS A 81 -7.77 -7.17 1.31
#